data_AF-A0A165PJD1-F1
#
_entry.id   AF-A0A165PJD1-F1
#
_cell.length_a   1.000
_cell.length_b   1.000
_cell.length_c   1.000
_cell.angle_alpha   90.00
_cell.angle_beta   90.00
_cell.angle_gamma   90.00
#
_symmetry.space_group_name_H-M   'P 1'
#
loop_
_entity.id
_entity.type
_entity.pdbx_description
1 polymer ?
#
loop_
_entity_poly.entity_id
_entity_poly.type
_entity_poly.pdbx_seq_one_letter_code
_entity_poly.pdbx_strand_id
1 'polypeptide(L)'
;MATNGKDPTRVAAGLKAAMHNPNVTDEGRDRAADRLDQINGAGGASAATEQHNKRELGGYKATLHNDRTSSQAKEHAREVLEAAGYTIEPGPGMSQDEHETRVLAGYKAALHNPRVSEAAKQHAQEYLREHDASAN
;
A
#
# COMPACT_ATOMS: atom_id res chain seq x y z
N MET A 1 2.06 7.99 -32.38
CA MET A 1 0.76 8.30 -31.72
C MET A 1 1.08 8.68 -30.28
N ALA A 2 1.05 9.97 -29.95
CA ALA A 2 1.62 10.49 -28.71
C ALA A 2 0.57 10.64 -27.62
N THR A 3 0.68 9.84 -26.55
CA THR A 3 0.25 10.25 -25.20
C THR A 3 1.32 9.86 -24.19
N ASN A 4 2.35 10.70 -24.14
CA ASN A 4 2.95 11.28 -22.93
C ASN A 4 2.51 10.62 -21.62
N GLY A 5 3.43 9.98 -20.88
CA GLY A 5 3.21 9.19 -19.66
C GLY A 5 2.52 9.90 -18.47
N LYS A 6 1.27 10.33 -18.68
CA LYS A 6 0.39 10.93 -17.69
C LYS A 6 -0.53 9.84 -17.15
N ASP A 7 -0.64 9.81 -15.83
CA ASP A 7 -1.49 8.88 -15.11
C ASP A 7 -2.96 9.06 -15.55
N PRO A 8 -3.60 8.02 -16.11
CA PRO A 8 -4.98 8.11 -16.61
C PRO A 8 -5.97 8.55 -15.53
N THR A 9 -5.70 8.24 -14.27
CA THR A 9 -6.50 8.65 -13.11
C THR A 9 -6.48 10.17 -12.92
N ARG A 10 -5.31 10.80 -13.10
CA ARG A 10 -5.19 12.26 -13.00
C ARG A 10 -5.83 12.97 -14.18
N VAL A 11 -5.76 12.37 -15.37
CA VAL A 11 -6.43 12.90 -16.56
C VAL A 11 -7.95 12.83 -16.37
N ALA A 12 -8.48 11.71 -15.91
CA ALA A 12 -9.90 11.55 -15.59
C ALA A 12 -10.38 12.56 -14.53
N ALA A 13 -9.60 12.78 -13.46
CA ALA A 13 -9.92 13.78 -12.44
C ALA A 13 -9.95 15.21 -13.01
N GLY A 14 -9.01 15.56 -13.89
CA GLY A 14 -8.98 16.86 -14.57
C GLY A 14 -10.17 17.07 -15.50
N LEU A 15 -10.58 16.04 -16.24
CA LEU A 15 -11.76 16.10 -17.11
C LEU A 15 -13.05 16.27 -16.29
N LYS A 16 -13.18 15.54 -15.17
CA LYS A 16 -14.31 15.70 -14.25
C LYS A 16 -14.36 17.11 -13.65
N ALA A 17 -13.22 17.68 -13.30
CA ALA A 17 -13.15 19.06 -12.82
C ALA A 17 -13.58 20.06 -13.91
N ALA A 18 -13.19 19.84 -15.17
CA ALA A 18 -13.60 20.68 -16.29
C ALA A 18 -15.13 20.64 -16.53
N MET A 19 -15.77 19.48 -16.33
CA MET A 19 -17.23 19.34 -16.47
C MET A 19 -18.02 20.18 -15.45
N HIS A 20 -17.49 20.37 -14.24
CA HIS A 20 -18.13 21.15 -13.18
C HIS A 20 -17.66 22.61 -13.11
N ASN A 21 -16.71 23.01 -13.95
CA ASN A 21 -16.16 24.35 -13.91
C ASN A 21 -17.08 25.33 -14.67
N PRO A 22 -17.62 26.38 -14.01
CA PRO A 22 -18.49 27.36 -14.64
C PRO A 22 -17.79 28.21 -15.72
N ASN A 23 -16.45 28.28 -15.69
CA ASN A 23 -15.66 29.03 -16.66
C ASN A 23 -15.35 28.24 -17.95
N VAL A 24 -15.88 27.03 -18.08
CA VAL A 24 -15.70 26.17 -19.26
C VAL A 24 -16.96 26.27 -20.13
N THR A 25 -16.77 26.30 -21.45
CA THR A 25 -17.87 26.33 -22.42
C THR A 25 -18.64 25.01 -22.44
N ASP A 26 -19.90 25.05 -22.86
CA ASP A 26 -20.75 23.84 -22.99
C ASP A 26 -20.09 22.78 -23.88
N GLU A 27 -19.61 23.15 -25.06
CA GLU A 27 -18.85 22.24 -25.93
C GLU A 27 -17.58 21.68 -25.27
N GLY A 28 -16.94 22.46 -24.39
CA GLY A 28 -15.78 22.03 -23.63
C GLY A 28 -16.12 20.98 -22.56
N ARG A 29 -17.30 21.11 -21.94
CA ARG A 29 -17.84 20.14 -20.99
C ARG A 29 -18.24 18.84 -21.69
N ASP A 30 -18.88 18.92 -22.85
CA ASP A 30 -19.28 17.75 -23.63
C ASP A 30 -18.06 16.95 -24.08
N ARG A 31 -17.04 17.60 -24.64
CA ARG A 31 -15.77 16.94 -25.02
C ARG A 31 -15.04 16.34 -23.81
N ALA A 32 -15.15 16.98 -22.64
CA ALA A 32 -14.58 16.43 -21.42
C ALA A 32 -15.32 15.17 -20.96
N ALA A 33 -16.65 15.12 -21.13
CA ALA A 33 -17.49 13.96 -20.84
C ALA A 33 -17.15 12.78 -21.77
N ASP A 34 -17.10 13.00 -23.08
CA ASP A 34 -16.74 11.96 -24.06
C ASP A 34 -15.36 11.38 -23.80
N ARG A 35 -14.38 12.24 -23.48
CA ARG A 35 -13.01 11.81 -23.21
C ARG A 35 -12.89 11.09 -21.86
N LEU A 36 -13.71 11.45 -20.89
CA LEU A 36 -13.78 10.76 -19.59
C LEU A 36 -14.38 9.36 -19.76
N ASP A 37 -15.43 9.21 -20.57
CA ASP A 37 -16.04 7.93 -20.90
C ASP A 37 -15.04 7.00 -21.60
N GLN A 38 -14.31 7.53 -22.58
CA GLN A 38 -13.29 6.78 -23.32
C GLN A 38 -12.13 6.30 -22.41
N ILE A 39 -11.75 7.08 -21.39
CA ILE A 39 -10.72 6.69 -20.42
C ILE A 39 -11.27 5.66 -19.41
N ASN A 40 -12.52 5.79 -18.99
CA ASN A 40 -13.16 4.83 -18.08
C ASN A 40 -13.41 3.48 -18.76
N GLY A 41 -13.86 3.47 -20.02
CA GLY A 41 -14.08 2.25 -20.82
C GLY A 41 -12.80 1.50 -21.20
N ALA A 42 -11.65 2.19 -21.25
CA ALA A 42 -10.36 1.60 -21.61
C ALA A 42 -9.58 0.96 -20.42
N GLY A 43 -10.22 0.76 -19.26
CA GLY A 43 -9.62 0.05 -18.11
C GLY A 43 -9.25 0.93 -16.91
N GLY A 44 -9.58 2.22 -16.91
CA GLY A 44 -9.34 3.13 -15.78
C GLY A 44 -10.18 2.85 -14.53
N ALA A 45 -11.38 2.28 -14.69
CA ALA A 45 -12.29 2.00 -13.57
C ALA A 45 -11.78 0.87 -12.65
N SER A 46 -11.19 -0.19 -13.23
CA SER A 46 -10.68 -1.35 -12.47
C SER A 46 -9.56 -0.97 -11.51
N ALA A 47 -8.59 -0.18 -11.98
CA ALA A 47 -7.45 0.24 -11.18
C ALA A 47 -7.85 1.25 -10.09
N ALA A 48 -8.82 2.14 -10.36
CA ALA A 48 -9.33 3.08 -9.37
C ALA A 48 -10.09 2.38 -8.24
N THR A 49 -10.93 1.39 -8.56
CA THR A 49 -11.64 0.57 -7.56
C THR A 49 -10.67 -0.28 -6.73
N GLU A 50 -9.67 -0.89 -7.36
CA GLU A 50 -8.65 -1.66 -6.65
C GLU A 50 -7.80 -0.77 -5.72
N GLN A 51 -7.45 0.43 -6.16
CA GLN A 51 -6.77 1.42 -5.31
C GLN A 51 -7.65 1.92 -4.17
N HIS A 52 -8.95 2.08 -4.39
CA HIS A 52 -9.92 2.42 -3.34
C HIS A 52 -9.96 1.34 -2.28
N ASN A 53 -10.14 0.09 -2.69
CA ASN A 53 -10.14 -1.08 -1.80
C ASN A 53 -8.83 -1.17 -1.02
N LYS A 54 -7.67 -0.98 -1.67
CA LYS A 54 -6.37 -0.98 -1.00
C LYS A 54 -6.22 0.12 0.05
N ARG A 55 -6.76 1.31 -0.21
CA ARG A 55 -6.74 2.43 0.74
C ARG A 55 -7.66 2.17 1.93
N GLU A 56 -8.84 1.61 1.69
CA GLU A 56 -9.79 1.22 2.74
C GLU A 56 -9.19 0.16 3.66
N LEU A 57 -8.63 -0.92 3.09
CA LEU A 57 -7.93 -1.96 3.85
C LEU A 57 -6.74 -1.38 4.62
N GLY A 58 -5.98 -0.45 4.02
CA GLY A 58 -4.93 0.28 4.73
C GLY A 58 -5.45 1.07 5.93
N GLY A 59 -6.63 1.69 5.81
CA GLY A 59 -7.32 2.40 6.89
C GLY A 59 -7.72 1.47 8.03
N TYR A 60 -8.33 0.32 7.73
CA TYR A 60 -8.64 -0.69 8.75
C TYR A 60 -7.37 -1.19 9.45
N LYS A 61 -6.27 -1.37 8.73
CA LYS A 61 -4.99 -1.74 9.34
C LYS A 61 -4.50 -0.66 10.31
N ALA A 62 -4.62 0.61 9.95
CA ALA A 62 -4.27 1.72 10.83
C ALA A 62 -5.15 1.76 12.10
N THR A 63 -6.44 1.43 12.00
CA THR A 63 -7.31 1.37 13.18
C THR A 63 -6.87 0.30 14.19
N LEU A 64 -6.34 -0.85 13.73
CA LEU A 64 -5.86 -1.90 14.64
C LEU A 64 -4.68 -1.46 15.51
N HIS A 65 -3.77 -0.66 14.93
CA HIS A 65 -2.56 -0.18 15.60
C HIS A 65 -2.74 1.16 16.32
N ASN A 66 -3.89 1.81 16.20
CA ASN A 66 -4.15 3.07 16.87
C ASN A 66 -4.68 2.83 18.29
N ASP A 67 -3.90 3.22 19.29
CA ASP A 67 -4.24 3.08 20.72
C ASP A 67 -5.48 3.89 21.14
N ARG A 68 -5.83 4.95 20.40
CA ARG A 68 -7.01 5.78 20.66
C ARG A 68 -8.31 5.20 20.11
N THR A 69 -8.27 4.06 19.43
CA THR A 69 -9.48 3.43 18.87
C THR A 69 -10.09 2.45 19.85
N SER A 70 -11.42 2.35 19.84
CA SER A 70 -12.16 1.44 20.71
C SER A 70 -11.95 -0.03 20.33
N SER A 71 -12.10 -0.92 21.31
CA SER A 71 -12.01 -2.37 21.08
C SER A 71 -12.99 -2.86 20.01
N GLN A 72 -14.21 -2.32 19.99
CA GLN A 72 -15.24 -2.64 19.01
C GLN A 72 -14.85 -2.20 17.58
N ALA A 73 -14.23 -1.02 17.43
CA ALA A 73 -13.74 -0.56 16.13
C ALA A 73 -12.57 -1.43 15.63
N LYS A 74 -11.70 -1.88 16.53
CA LYS A 74 -10.62 -2.83 16.19
C LYS A 74 -11.16 -4.18 15.78
N GLU A 75 -12.17 -4.71 16.44
CA GLU A 75 -12.80 -5.98 16.08
C GLU A 75 -13.40 -5.93 14.67
N HIS A 76 -14.21 -4.90 14.40
CA HIS A 76 -14.78 -4.68 13.07
C HIS A 76 -13.69 -4.52 11.99
N ALA A 77 -12.60 -3.82 12.29
CA ALA A 77 -11.48 -3.68 11.37
C ALA A 77 -10.79 -5.02 11.06
N ARG A 78 -10.71 -5.95 12.04
CA ARG A 78 -10.20 -7.31 11.80
C ARG A 78 -11.10 -8.08 10.88
N GLU A 79 -12.41 -8.06 11.12
CA GLU A 79 -13.40 -8.78 10.31
C GLU A 79 -13.35 -8.34 8.84
N VAL A 80 -13.29 -7.02 8.58
CA VAL A 80 -13.21 -6.50 7.20
C VAL A 80 -11.91 -6.89 6.50
N LEU A 81 -10.79 -6.88 7.22
CA LEU A 81 -9.50 -7.29 6.67
C LEU A 81 -9.44 -8.80 6.38
N GLU A 82 -10.00 -9.63 7.26
CA GLU A 82 -10.10 -11.07 7.07
C GLU A 82 -11.00 -11.42 5.87
N ALA A 83 -12.16 -10.78 5.76
CA ALA A 83 -13.07 -10.95 4.62
C ALA A 83 -12.42 -10.57 3.28
N ALA A 84 -11.48 -9.61 3.30
CA ALA A 84 -10.69 -9.22 2.13
C ALA A 84 -9.46 -10.13 1.88
N GLY A 85 -9.28 -11.20 2.65
CA GLY A 85 -8.14 -12.12 2.55
C GLY A 85 -6.83 -11.55 3.11
N TYR A 86 -6.89 -10.44 3.86
CA TYR A 86 -5.76 -9.85 4.56
C TYR A 86 -5.69 -10.41 5.99
N THR A 87 -5.04 -11.55 6.15
CA THR A 87 -4.74 -12.09 7.49
C THR A 87 -3.73 -11.16 8.17
N ILE A 88 -4.18 -10.43 9.19
CA ILE A 88 -3.34 -9.53 10.01
C ILE A 88 -2.45 -10.33 10.95
N GLU A 89 -2.91 -11.53 11.34
CA GLU A 89 -2.10 -12.46 12.12
C GLU A 89 -1.00 -13.04 11.22
N PRO A 90 0.22 -13.28 11.75
CA PRO A 90 1.19 -14.13 11.05
C PRO A 90 0.45 -15.41 10.68
N GLY A 91 0.30 -15.68 9.37
CA GLY A 91 -0.59 -16.74 8.90
C GLY A 91 -0.28 -18.07 9.62
N PRO A 92 -1.27 -18.94 9.86
CA PRO A 92 -1.06 -20.22 10.53
C PRO A 92 -0.04 -21.05 9.74
N GLY A 93 1.22 -21.00 10.18
CA GLY A 93 2.38 -21.51 9.44
C GLY A 93 3.62 -20.64 9.58
N MET A 94 3.48 -19.32 9.79
CA MET A 94 4.60 -18.42 10.07
C MET A 94 4.94 -18.51 11.57
N SER A 95 5.56 -19.63 11.96
CA SER A 95 6.07 -19.84 13.31
C SER A 95 6.99 -18.68 13.72
N GLN A 96 7.07 -18.39 15.02
CA GLN A 96 7.97 -17.36 15.55
C GLN A 96 9.41 -17.56 15.03
N ASP A 97 9.82 -18.82 14.84
CA ASP A 97 11.05 -19.27 14.17
C ASP A 97 11.23 -18.76 12.73
N GLU A 98 10.17 -18.77 11.90
CA GLU A 98 10.27 -18.28 10.50
C GLU A 98 10.43 -16.76 10.45
N HIS A 99 9.72 -16.05 11.34
CA HIS A 99 9.88 -14.61 11.46
C HIS A 99 11.32 -14.26 11.88
N GLU A 100 11.82 -14.94 12.91
CA GLU A 100 13.18 -14.76 13.40
C GLU A 100 14.22 -15.10 12.32
N THR A 101 14.05 -16.22 11.61
CA THR A 101 14.92 -16.61 10.48
C THR A 101 15.00 -15.51 9.41
N ARG A 102 13.86 -14.89 9.05
CA ARG A 102 13.83 -13.81 8.06
C ARG A 102 14.49 -12.53 8.58
N VAL A 103 14.29 -12.21 9.86
CA VAL A 103 14.95 -11.08 10.53
C VAL A 103 16.47 -11.27 10.52
N LEU A 104 16.96 -12.44 10.93
CA LEU A 104 18.39 -12.77 10.91
C LEU A 104 18.96 -12.74 9.49
N ALA A 105 18.24 -13.27 8.50
CA ALA A 105 18.65 -13.18 7.09
C ALA A 105 18.76 -11.72 6.62
N GLY A 106 17.84 -10.84 7.05
CA GLY A 106 17.87 -9.41 6.76
C GLY A 106 19.10 -8.72 7.36
N TYR A 107 19.42 -8.99 8.62
CA TYR A 107 20.63 -8.46 9.26
C TYR A 107 21.92 -8.98 8.60
N LYS A 108 21.96 -10.26 8.21
CA LYS A 108 23.09 -10.83 7.43
C LYS A 108 23.24 -10.08 6.09
N ALA A 109 22.15 -9.81 5.39
CA ALA A 109 22.19 -9.03 4.14
C ALA A 109 22.66 -7.58 4.37
N ALA A 110 22.27 -6.95 5.49
CA ALA A 110 22.67 -5.58 5.81
C ALA A 110 24.20 -5.44 5.99
N LEU A 111 24.87 -6.45 6.56
CA LEU A 111 26.33 -6.48 6.70
C LEU A 111 27.07 -6.41 5.35
N HIS A 112 26.51 -7.04 4.33
CA HIS A 112 27.11 -7.10 2.99
C HIS A 112 26.68 -5.95 2.08
N ASN A 113 25.68 -5.15 2.47
CA ASN A 113 25.17 -4.08 1.64
C ASN A 113 26.07 -2.83 1.72
N PRO A 114 26.69 -2.39 0.60
CA PRO A 114 27.58 -1.23 0.60
C PRO A 114 26.85 0.09 0.86
N ARG A 115 25.51 0.12 0.76
CA ARG A 115 24.69 1.31 1.05
C ARG A 115 24.33 1.46 2.53
N VAL A 116 24.67 0.48 3.37
CA VAL A 116 24.39 0.50 4.80
C VAL A 116 25.59 1.13 5.53
N SER A 117 25.31 1.98 6.52
CA SER A 117 26.34 2.66 7.30
C SER A 117 27.06 1.69 8.25
N GLU A 118 28.32 2.01 8.59
CA GLU A 118 29.12 1.17 9.50
C GLU A 118 28.49 1.03 10.89
N ALA A 119 27.85 2.08 11.41
CA ALA A 119 27.11 2.02 12.67
C ALA A 119 25.92 1.04 12.60
N ALA A 120 25.19 1.01 11.48
CA ALA A 120 24.09 0.07 11.27
C ALA A 120 24.60 -1.37 11.09
N LYS A 121 25.78 -1.57 10.48
CA LYS A 121 26.42 -2.88 10.38
C LYS A 121 26.89 -3.40 11.74
N GLN A 122 27.46 -2.54 12.59
CA GLN A 122 27.85 -2.93 13.96
C GLN A 122 26.64 -3.40 14.75
N HIS A 123 25.53 -2.65 14.70
CA HIS A 123 24.27 -3.06 15.33
C HIS A 123 23.73 -4.37 14.76
N ALA A 124 23.77 -4.55 13.42
CA ALA A 124 23.39 -5.80 12.79
C ALA A 124 24.24 -6.99 13.25
N GLN A 125 25.55 -6.77 13.47
CA GLN A 125 26.48 -7.79 13.93
C GLN A 125 26.25 -8.17 15.39
N GLU A 126 25.95 -7.20 16.25
CA GLU A 126 25.59 -7.44 17.66
C GLU A 126 24.29 -8.23 17.76
N TYR A 127 23.25 -7.77 17.06
CA TYR A 127 21.95 -8.46 17.03
C TYR A 127 22.08 -9.91 16.53
N LEU A 128 22.86 -10.13 15.47
CA LEU A 128 23.15 -11.48 14.99
C LEU A 128 23.90 -12.30 16.03
N ARG A 129 24.85 -11.75 16.78
CA ARG A 129 25.58 -12.50 17.80
C ARG A 129 24.66 -12.96 18.93
N GLU A 130 23.76 -12.10 19.39
CA GLU A 130 22.81 -12.42 20.47
C GLU A 130 21.81 -13.52 20.03
N HIS A 131 21.34 -13.46 18.78
CA HIS A 131 20.35 -14.40 18.26
C HIS A 131 20.92 -15.68 17.60
N ASP A 132 22.10 -15.66 16.96
CA ASP A 132 22.78 -16.90 16.51
C ASP A 132 23.30 -17.69 17.73
N ALA A 133 23.64 -17.04 18.85
CA ALA A 133 24.02 -17.72 20.09
C ALA A 133 22.87 -18.48 20.77
N SER A 134 21.61 -18.16 20.42
CA SER A 134 20.41 -18.86 20.89
C SER A 134 19.93 -19.96 19.92
N ALA A 135 20.56 -20.07 18.73
CA ALA A 135 20.22 -21.05 17.70
C ALA A 135 21.17 -22.27 17.66
N ASN A 136 22.00 -22.49 18.69
CA ASN A 136 22.97 -23.59 18.77
C ASN A 136 22.78 -24.45 20.03
#